data_AF-A0A2S9GJD8-F1
#
_entry.id   AF-A0A2S9GJD8-F1
#
_cell.length_a   1.000
_cell.length_b   1.000
_cell.length_c   1.000
_cell.angle_alpha   90.00
_cell.angle_beta   90.00
_cell.angle_gamma   90.00
#
_symmetry.space_group_name_H-M   'P 1'
#
loop_
_entity.id
_entity.type
_entity.pdbx_description
1 polymer ?
#
loop_
_entity_poly.entity_id
_entity_poly.type
_entity_poly.pdbx_seq_one_letter_code
_entity_poly.pdbx_strand_id
1 'polypeptide(L)'
;NAEKKAGALRAQAAKMGAKATKAVAAQNMLRRAERMISELDAARVADKVARIKFPTPAPCGKTPLVAKGLTKTYGSLEIFTGLDL
;
A
#
# COMPACT_ATOMS: atom_id res chain seq x y z
N ASN A 1 15.63 -11.50 7.75
CA ASN A 1 16.46 -10.53 8.53
C ASN A 1 16.17 -10.56 10.03
N ALA A 2 14.91 -10.48 10.46
CA ALA A 2 14.52 -10.56 11.88
C ALA A 2 14.94 -11.89 12.54
N GLU A 3 14.75 -13.03 11.87
CA GLU A 3 15.14 -14.37 12.36
C GLU A 3 16.64 -14.47 12.70
N LYS A 4 17.52 -13.95 11.82
CA LYS A 4 18.97 -13.94 12.05
C LYS A 4 19.35 -13.13 13.29
N LYS A 5 18.67 -12.00 13.53
CA LYS A 5 18.89 -11.15 14.72
C LYS A 5 18.35 -11.79 15.99
N ALA A 6 17.17 -12.42 15.92
CA ALA A 6 16.61 -13.18 17.04
C ALA A 6 17.50 -14.37 17.43
N GLY A 7 18.06 -15.09 16.44
CA GLY A 7 19.02 -16.17 16.67
C GLY A 7 20.29 -15.70 17.39
N ALA A 8 20.85 -14.56 16.99
CA ALA A 8 22.02 -13.97 17.67
C ALA A 8 21.72 -13.58 19.12
N LEU A 9 20.54 -13.02 19.40
CA LEU A 9 20.11 -12.67 20.77
C LEU A 9 19.94 -13.91 21.66
N ARG A 10 19.40 -15.01 21.12
CA ARG A 10 19.30 -16.29 21.86
C ARG A 10 20.68 -16.88 22.17
N ALA A 11 21.60 -16.86 21.20
CA ALA A 11 22.96 -17.33 21.41
C ALA A 11 23.72 -16.49 22.46
N GLN A 12 23.49 -15.17 22.50
CA GLN A 12 24.06 -14.29 23.50
C GLN A 12 23.46 -14.52 24.90
N ALA A 13 22.15 -14.72 24.98
CA ALA A 13 21.48 -15.05 26.23
C ALA A 13 21.98 -16.38 26.82
N ALA A 14 22.17 -17.41 25.98
CA ALA A 14 22.69 -18.72 26.39
C ALA A 14 24.10 -18.62 27.01
N LYS A 15 24.97 -17.77 26.44
CA LYS A 15 26.32 -17.51 27.00
C LYS A 15 26.28 -16.80 28.36
N MET A 16 25.23 -16.02 28.64
CA MET A 16 25.11 -15.23 29.86
C MET A 16 24.33 -15.94 30.97
N GLY A 17 23.56 -16.99 30.65
CA GLY A 17 22.70 -17.72 31.59
C GLY A 17 23.43 -18.51 32.69
N ALA A 18 24.74 -18.74 32.56
CA ALA A 18 25.51 -19.54 33.52
C ALA A 18 25.81 -18.84 34.85
N LYS A 19 25.55 -17.53 34.99
CA LYS A 19 25.76 -16.78 36.25
C LYS A 19 24.47 -16.10 36.71
N ALA A 20 24.11 -16.27 37.98
CA ALA A 20 22.89 -15.72 38.59
C ALA A 20 22.75 -14.20 38.41
N THR A 21 23.86 -13.45 38.49
CA THR A 21 23.87 -11.99 38.31
C THR A 21 23.52 -11.54 36.88
N LYS A 22 23.64 -12.43 35.89
CA LYS A 22 23.35 -12.15 34.47
C LYS A 22 22.04 -12.77 33.98
N ALA A 23 21.31 -13.47 34.86
CA ALA A 23 20.06 -14.14 34.52
C ALA A 23 18.99 -13.18 34.00
N VAL A 24 18.84 -12.00 34.61
CA VAL A 24 17.86 -10.98 34.20
C VAL A 24 18.15 -10.44 32.80
N ALA A 25 19.43 -10.18 32.50
CA ALA A 25 19.84 -9.71 31.17
C ALA A 25 19.59 -10.78 30.10
N ALA A 26 19.88 -12.05 30.40
CA ALA A 26 19.61 -13.17 29.50
C ALA A 26 18.10 -13.34 29.25
N GLN A 27 17.26 -13.26 30.29
CA GLN A 27 15.80 -13.33 30.14
C GLN A 27 15.24 -12.18 29.29
N ASN A 28 15.73 -10.96 29.47
CA ASN A 28 15.31 -9.82 28.66
C ASN A 28 15.71 -9.98 27.18
N MET A 29 16.89 -10.56 26.90
CA MET A 29 17.32 -10.89 25.53
C MET A 29 16.44 -11.96 24.89
N LEU A 30 16.05 -13.00 25.64
CA LEU A 30 15.16 -14.07 25.17
C LEU A 30 13.77 -13.52 24.82
N ARG A 31 13.16 -12.75 25.73
CA ARG A 31 11.85 -12.10 25.48
C ARG A 31 11.87 -11.19 24.26
N ARG A 32 12.96 -10.45 24.05
CA ARG A 32 13.12 -9.58 22.88
C ARG A 32 13.26 -10.38 21.58
N ALA A 33 13.95 -11.52 21.61
CA ALA A 33 14.08 -12.42 20.47
C ALA A 33 12.74 -13.07 20.11
N GLU A 34 11.95 -13.48 21.11
CA GLU A 34 10.59 -14.01 20.92
C GLU A 34 9.66 -12.98 20.32
N ARG A 35 9.68 -11.74 20.84
CA ARG A 35 8.86 -10.65 20.29
C ARG A 35 9.20 -10.34 18.83
N MET A 36 10.49 -10.35 18.49
CA MET A 36 10.97 -10.12 17.12
C MET A 36 10.51 -11.21 16.15
N ILE A 37 10.23 -12.43 16.63
CA ILE A 37 9.70 -13.53 15.83
C ILE A 37 8.19 -13.46 15.74
N SER A 38 7.48 -13.16 16.84
CA SER A 38 6.02 -13.01 16.82
C SER A 38 5.56 -11.83 15.96
N GLU A 39 6.37 -10.77 15.86
CA GLU A 39 6.09 -9.61 15.00
C GLU A 39 6.34 -9.91 13.50
N LEU A 40 7.00 -11.02 13.15
CA LEU A 40 7.32 -11.36 11.75
C LEU A 40 6.10 -11.87 10.96
N ASP A 41 5.11 -12.45 11.63
CA ASP A 41 3.92 -13.04 10.99
C ASP A 41 2.92 -12.01 10.40
N ALA A 42 3.07 -10.72 10.69
CA ALA A 42 2.09 -9.70 10.29
C ALA A 42 2.40 -9.00 8.96
N ALA A 43 3.56 -9.23 8.35
CA ALA A 43 3.91 -8.58 7.09
C ALA A 43 3.30 -9.33 5.90
N ARG A 44 2.02 -9.06 5.58
CA ARG A 44 1.49 -9.41 4.25
C ARG A 44 2.40 -8.79 3.21
N VAL A 45 3.07 -9.64 2.44
CA VAL A 45 3.84 -9.22 1.27
C VAL A 45 2.85 -8.58 0.31
N ALA A 46 2.85 -7.26 0.23
CA ALA A 46 2.06 -6.55 -0.76
C ALA A 46 2.59 -6.89 -2.16
N ASP A 47 1.69 -7.21 -3.07
CA ASP A 47 2.06 -7.52 -4.45
C ASP A 47 2.85 -6.37 -5.08
N LYS A 48 3.91 -6.74 -5.80
CA LYS A 48 4.75 -5.80 -6.53
C LYS A 48 4.01 -5.33 -7.78
N VAL A 49 3.22 -4.27 -7.65
CA VAL A 49 2.59 -3.59 -8.79
C VAL A 49 3.51 -2.51 -9.36
N ALA A 50 3.68 -2.51 -10.69
CA ALA A 50 4.35 -1.43 -11.40
C ALA A 50 3.45 -0.19 -11.37
N ARG A 51 3.97 0.92 -10.81
CA ARG A 51 3.30 2.22 -10.87
C ARG A 51 3.52 2.84 -12.26
N ILE A 52 2.63 2.52 -13.20
CA ILE A 52 2.57 3.18 -14.50
C ILE A 52 1.77 4.46 -14.33
N LYS A 53 2.40 5.61 -14.61
CA LYS A 53 1.73 6.91 -14.62
C LYS A 53 1.54 7.35 -16.06
N PHE A 54 0.29 7.58 -16.45
CA PHE A 54 -0.01 8.21 -17.73
C PHE A 54 0.42 9.68 -17.72
N PRO A 55 0.91 10.21 -18.84
CA PRO A 55 1.18 11.64 -18.98
C PRO A 55 -0.12 12.43 -18.77
N THR A 56 0.00 13.66 -18.29
CA THR A 56 -1.14 14.57 -18.14
C THR A 56 -1.80 14.74 -19.52
N PRO A 57 -3.12 14.50 -19.66
CA PRO A 57 -3.80 14.68 -20.94
C PRO A 57 -3.66 16.13 -21.39
N ALA A 58 -3.49 16.34 -22.69
CA ALA A 58 -3.41 17.68 -23.25
C ALA A 58 -4.72 18.45 -22.94
N PRO A 59 -4.63 19.73 -22.53
CA PRO A 59 -5.83 20.54 -22.38
C PRO A 59 -6.54 20.63 -23.72
N CYS A 60 -7.84 20.37 -23.75
CA CYS A 60 -8.70 20.65 -24.90
C CYS A 60 -8.71 22.17 -25.12
N GLY A 61 -7.75 22.68 -25.89
CA GLY A 61 -7.51 24.13 -26.05
C GLY A 61 -8.64 24.91 -26.72
N LYS A 62 -9.72 24.25 -27.15
CA LYS A 62 -10.91 24.84 -27.76
C LYS A 62 -12.12 23.97 -27.43
N THR A 63 -13.30 24.59 -27.30
CA THR A 63 -14.57 23.86 -27.27
C THR A 63 -14.67 23.04 -28.57
N PRO A 64 -14.64 21.70 -28.51
CA PRO A 64 -14.47 20.87 -29.70
C PRO A 64 -15.68 20.93 -30.66
N LEU A 65 -16.86 21.26 -30.13
CA LEU A 65 -18.12 21.45 -30.86
C LEU A 65 -18.95 22.48 -30.10
N VAL A 66 -19.51 23.45 -30.81
CA VAL A 66 -20.54 24.35 -30.29
C VAL A 66 -21.76 24.22 -31.17
N ALA A 67 -22.92 23.96 -30.57
CA ALA A 67 -24.20 23.97 -31.27
C ALA A 67 -25.19 24.85 -30.53
N LYS A 68 -26.09 25.51 -31.26
CA LYS A 68 -27.18 26.28 -30.67
C LYS A 68 -28.50 25.84 -31.27
N GLY A 69 -29.52 25.72 -30.44
CA GLY A 69 -30.87 25.37 -30.89
C GLY A 69 -30.95 24.00 -31.57
N LEU A 70 -30.16 23.03 -31.14
CA LEU A 70 -30.15 21.67 -31.70
C LEU A 70 -31.52 21.03 -31.52
N THR A 71 -32.15 20.69 -32.64
CA THR A 71 -33.44 20.00 -32.66
C THR A 71 -33.34 18.75 -33.52
N LYS A 72 -33.80 17.61 -33.00
CA LYS A 72 -33.79 16.33 -33.71
C LYS A 72 -35.10 15.61 -33.45
N THR A 73 -35.76 15.17 -34.52
CA THR A 73 -37.00 14.40 -34.45
C THR A 73 -36.91 13.12 -35.29
N TYR A 74 -37.59 12.08 -34.85
CA TYR A 74 -37.83 10.85 -35.61
C TYR A 74 -39.34 10.58 -35.63
N GLY A 75 -39.98 10.87 -36.77
CA GLY A 75 -41.44 10.84 -36.87
C GLY A 75 -42.06 11.86 -35.92
N SER A 76 -42.93 11.40 -35.02
CA SER A 76 -43.54 12.22 -33.97
C SER A 76 -42.70 12.31 -32.67
N LEU A 77 -41.57 11.62 -32.58
CA LEU A 77 -40.73 11.62 -31.38
C LEU A 77 -39.66 12.71 -31.47
N GLU A 78 -39.71 13.65 -30.53
CA GLU A 78 -38.68 14.68 -30.36
C GLU A 78 -37.54 14.15 -29.47
N ILE A 79 -36.32 14.15 -30.00
CA ILE A 79 -35.09 13.66 -29.33
C ILE A 79 -34.30 14.81 -28.72
N PHE A 80 -34.21 15.93 -29.44
CA PHE A 80 -33.63 17.18 -28.93
C PHE A 80 -34.55 18.34 -29.31
N THR A 81 -34.72 19.30 -28.41
CA THR A 81 -35.56 20.48 -28.59
C THR A 81 -34.81 21.73 -28.14
N GLY A 82 -34.25 22.47 -29.10
CA GLY A 82 -33.62 23.77 -28.83
C GLY A 82 -32.41 23.71 -27.90
N LEU A 83 -31.59 22.66 -28.00
CA LEU A 83 -30.49 22.41 -27.06
C LEU A 83 -29.19 23.10 -27.50
N ASP A 84 -28.46 23.71 -26.55
CA ASP A 84 -27.16 24.33 -26.78
C ASP A 84 -26.02 23.43 -26.25
N LEU A 85 -24.97 23.22 -27.05
CA LEU A 85 -23.78 22.37 -26.78
C LEU A 85 -22.49 23.19 -26.87
#